data_AF-A0A951B1V4-F1
#
_entry.id   AF-A0A951B1V4-F1
#
_cell.length_a   1.000
_cell.length_b   1.000
_cell.length_c   1.000
_cell.angle_alpha   90.00
_cell.angle_beta   90.00
_cell.angle_gamma   90.00
#
_symmetry.space_group_name_H-M   'P 1'
#
loop_
_entity.id
_entity.type
_entity.pdbx_description
1 polymer ?
#
loop_
_entity_poly.entity_id
_entity_poly.type
_entity_poly.pdbx_seq_one_letter_code
_entity_poly.pdbx_strand_id
1 'polypeptide(L)'
;MPAGMGIGGEFDNDLLDDPRRLEATDTGGLLRAAATAGAQVRSTTDAAAEAGLAQLRGDRPRALVLLTRPGAAPAAAPLLLALLGPSCPVPVVTTRSVPMWVGALDVVLANTTDP
;
A
#
# COMPACT_ATOMS: atom_id res chain seq x y z
N MET A 1 7.78 9.21 37.07
CA MET A 1 8.67 9.68 36.00
C MET A 1 9.09 8.48 35.18
N PRO A 2 8.58 8.27 33.95
CA PRO A 2 9.05 7.16 33.12
C PRO A 2 10.40 7.52 32.50
N ALA A 3 11.30 6.54 32.47
CA ALA A 3 12.62 6.62 31.87
C ALA A 3 12.53 6.88 30.36
N GLY A 4 13.38 7.77 29.86
CA GLY A 4 13.52 8.05 28.43
C GLY A 4 14.00 6.82 27.68
N MET A 5 13.23 6.40 26.68
CA MET A 5 13.65 5.47 25.64
C MET A 5 14.71 6.18 24.80
N GLY A 6 15.98 5.89 25.08
CA GLY A 6 17.11 6.41 24.30
C GLY A 6 17.03 5.90 22.87
N ILE A 7 16.60 6.77 21.96
CA ILE A 7 16.72 6.55 20.51
C ILE A 7 18.14 6.94 20.14
N GLY A 8 19.09 6.05 20.43
CA GLY A 8 20.51 6.35 20.32
C GLY A 8 21.36 5.10 20.54
N GLY A 9 21.06 4.02 19.83
CA GLY A 9 22.04 2.95 19.62
C GLY A 9 23.06 3.42 18.58
N GLU A 10 24.33 3.30 18.90
CA GLU A 10 25.43 3.48 17.94
C GLU A 10 25.20 2.56 16.73
N PHE A 11 25.32 3.10 15.52
CA PHE A 11 25.10 2.33 14.30
C PHE A 11 26.27 1.35 14.10
N ASP A 12 26.00 0.05 14.25
CA ASP A 12 26.98 -1.01 13.97
C ASP A 12 27.20 -1.11 12.46
N ASN A 13 28.27 -0.48 11.97
CA ASN A 13 28.59 -0.44 10.55
C ASN A 13 28.92 -1.83 9.98
N ASP A 14 29.43 -2.75 10.80
CA ASP A 14 29.83 -4.09 10.37
C ASP A 14 28.62 -5.03 10.24
N LEU A 15 27.43 -4.63 10.73
CA LEU A 15 26.20 -5.42 10.63
C LEU A 15 25.75 -5.62 9.17
N LEU A 16 25.93 -4.61 8.32
CA LEU A 16 25.52 -4.68 6.91
C LEU A 16 26.38 -5.65 6.09
N ASP A 17 27.61 -5.90 6.52
CA ASP A 17 28.57 -6.79 5.86
C ASP A 17 28.42 -8.26 6.27
N ASP A 18 27.58 -8.56 7.27
CA ASP A 18 27.25 -9.92 7.70
C ASP A 18 25.78 -10.26 7.41
N PRO A 19 25.49 -10.94 6.28
CA PRO A 19 24.12 -11.28 5.89
C PRO A 19 23.36 -12.10 6.92
N ARG A 20 24.04 -12.97 7.68
CA ARG A 20 23.36 -13.81 8.69
C ARG A 20 22.93 -12.98 9.89
N ARG A 21 23.79 -12.06 10.34
CA ARG A 21 23.45 -11.13 11.43
C ARG A 21 22.36 -10.16 10.99
N LEU A 22 22.41 -9.71 9.73
CA LEU A 22 21.41 -8.82 9.15
C LEU A 22 20.03 -9.49 9.09
N GLU A 23 19.96 -10.72 8.58
CA GLU A 23 18.73 -11.52 8.54
C GLU A 23 18.19 -11.85 9.94
N ALA A 24 19.07 -12.18 10.90
CA ALA A 24 18.66 -12.45 12.28
C ALA A 24 18.08 -11.20 12.98
N THR A 25 18.54 -10.01 12.59
CA THR A 25 18.06 -8.73 13.14
C THR A 25 16.77 -8.27 12.45
N ASP A 26 16.58 -8.59 11.16
CA ASP A 26 15.38 -8.28 10.38
C ASP A 26 14.20 -9.25 10.65
N THR A 27 13.79 -9.33 11.91
CA THR A 27 12.68 -10.20 12.35
C THR A 27 11.34 -9.91 11.66
N GLY A 28 11.17 -8.71 11.11
CA GLY A 28 9.98 -8.28 10.37
C GLY A 28 10.08 -8.44 8.85
N GLY A 29 11.22 -8.84 8.30
CA GLY A 29 11.45 -8.91 6.85
C GLY A 29 11.43 -7.54 6.15
N LEU A 30 11.65 -6.46 6.89
CA LEU A 30 11.58 -5.08 6.40
C LEU A 30 12.66 -4.78 5.37
N LEU A 31 13.87 -5.32 5.54
CA LEU A 31 14.98 -5.08 4.61
C LEU A 31 14.67 -5.74 3.26
N ARG A 32 14.17 -6.98 3.29
CA ARG A 32 13.73 -7.67 2.07
C ARG A 32 12.55 -6.96 1.42
N ALA A 33 11.57 -6.51 2.21
CA ALA A 33 10.43 -5.75 1.71
C ALA A 33 10.88 -4.44 1.03
N ALA A 34 11.79 -3.69 1.66
CA ALA A 34 12.33 -2.46 1.09
C ALA A 34 13.15 -2.71 -0.19
N ALA A 35 14.01 -3.73 -0.18
CA ALA A 35 14.80 -4.11 -1.35
C ALA A 35 13.94 -4.51 -2.55
N THR A 36 12.80 -5.16 -2.31
CA THR A 36 11.88 -5.61 -3.37
C THR A 36 10.84 -4.55 -3.78
N ALA A 37 10.61 -3.52 -2.95
CA ALA A 37 9.57 -2.51 -3.17
C ALA A 37 9.68 -1.83 -4.54
N GLY A 38 10.90 -1.50 -4.99
CA GLY A 38 11.10 -0.88 -6.29
C GLY A 38 10.67 -1.78 -7.47
N ALA A 39 10.91 -3.09 -7.37
CA ALA A 39 10.44 -4.05 -8.38
C ALA A 39 8.91 -4.18 -8.35
N GLN A 40 8.31 -4.19 -7.16
CA GLN A 40 6.86 -4.23 -6.98
C GLN A 40 6.17 -3.01 -7.62
N VAL A 41 6.73 -1.81 -7.45
CA VAL A 41 6.19 -0.57 -8.05
C VAL A 41 6.22 -0.63 -9.59
N ARG A 42 7.34 -1.08 -10.18
CA ARG A 42 7.44 -1.24 -11.65
C ARG A 42 6.45 -2.28 -12.16
N SER A 43 6.42 -3.46 -11.55
CA SER A 43 5.46 -4.52 -11.91
C SER A 43 4.01 -4.06 -11.80
N THR A 44 3.67 -3.28 -10.78
CA THR A 44 2.31 -2.71 -10.61
C THR A 44 2.00 -1.68 -11.70
N THR A 45 2.99 -0.91 -12.12
CA THR A 45 2.84 0.09 -13.20
C THR A 45 2.60 -0.59 -14.54
N ASP A 46 3.34 -1.66 -14.83
CA ASP A 46 3.16 -2.47 -16.05
C ASP A 46 1.79 -3.15 -16.04
N ALA A 47 1.41 -3.79 -14.94
CA ALA A 47 0.09 -4.41 -14.78
C ALA A 47 -1.06 -3.40 -14.94
N ALA A 48 -0.91 -2.17 -14.44
CA ALA A 48 -1.90 -1.11 -14.63
C ALA A 48 -2.03 -0.66 -16.09
N ALA A 49 -0.92 -0.66 -16.83
CA ALA A 49 -0.92 -0.37 -18.27
C ALA A 49 -1.60 -1.49 -19.06
N GLU A 50 -1.27 -2.75 -18.77
CA GLU A 50 -1.89 -3.94 -19.38
C GLU A 50 -3.40 -4.02 -19.08
N ALA A 51 -3.81 -3.69 -17.86
CA ALA A 51 -5.20 -3.61 -17.46
C ALA A 51 -5.97 -2.43 -18.09
N GLY A 52 -5.30 -1.57 -18.86
CA GLY A 52 -5.93 -0.46 -19.56
C GLY A 52 -6.39 0.67 -18.62
N LEU A 53 -5.79 0.82 -17.43
CA LEU A 53 -6.22 1.85 -16.46
C LEU A 53 -6.16 3.27 -17.05
N ALA A 54 -5.27 3.51 -18.01
CA ALA A 54 -5.17 4.76 -18.75
C ALA A 54 -6.45 5.12 -19.54
N GLN A 55 -7.31 4.14 -19.87
CA GLN A 55 -8.58 4.36 -20.57
C GLN A 55 -9.60 5.09 -19.70
N LEU A 56 -9.49 4.99 -18.36
CA LEU A 56 -10.36 5.74 -17.43
C LEU A 56 -9.98 7.22 -17.31
N ARG A 57 -8.94 7.69 -18.02
CA ARG A 57 -8.53 9.10 -17.94
C ARG A 57 -9.63 10.00 -18.49
N GLY A 58 -10.09 10.92 -17.66
CA GLY A 58 -11.17 11.86 -18.01
C GLY A 58 -12.56 11.36 -17.61
N ASP A 59 -12.71 10.06 -17.32
CA ASP A 59 -13.95 9.52 -16.77
C ASP A 59 -14.16 9.99 -15.33
N ARG A 60 -15.44 10.17 -14.98
CA ARG A 60 -15.87 10.46 -13.61
C ARG A 60 -16.80 9.35 -13.13
N PRO A 61 -16.26 8.33 -12.44
CA PRO A 61 -17.11 7.30 -11.86
C PRO A 61 -18.05 7.92 -10.82
N ARG A 62 -19.17 7.26 -10.54
CA ARG A 62 -20.10 7.68 -9.49
C ARG A 62 -19.47 7.60 -8.09
N ALA A 63 -18.63 6.60 -7.85
CA ALA A 63 -17.85 6.46 -6.61
C ALA A 63 -16.55 5.68 -6.84
N LEU A 64 -15.56 5.93 -6.00
CA LEU A 64 -14.38 5.09 -5.80
C LEU A 64 -14.55 4.25 -4.53
N VAL A 65 -14.60 2.93 -4.65
CA VAL A 65 -14.79 2.01 -3.54
C VAL A 65 -13.47 1.29 -3.24
N LEU A 66 -12.92 1.51 -2.05
CA LEU A 66 -11.69 0.87 -1.57
C LEU A 66 -12.05 -0.32 -0.68
N LEU A 67 -11.71 -1.54 -1.11
CA LEU A 67 -11.87 -2.74 -0.30
C LEU A 67 -10.71 -2.90 0.69
N THR A 68 -11.03 -2.83 1.98
CA THR A 68 -10.08 -3.03 3.09
C THR A 68 -10.07 -4.48 3.55
N ARG A 69 -9.34 -5.32 2.79
CA ARG A 69 -9.12 -6.74 3.11
C ARG A 69 -7.82 -6.93 3.91
N PRO A 70 -7.63 -8.07 4.61
CA PRO A 70 -6.35 -8.39 5.25
C PRO A 70 -5.15 -8.24 4.29
N GLY A 71 -3.98 -7.90 4.82
CA GLY A 71 -2.78 -7.62 4.03
C GLY A 71 -2.41 -6.13 4.03
N ALA A 72 -2.09 -5.57 2.86
CA ALA A 72 -1.63 -4.19 2.73
C ALA A 72 -2.73 -3.11 2.95
N ALA A 73 -4.00 -3.48 2.76
CA ALA A 73 -5.12 -2.52 2.74
C ALA A 73 -5.29 -1.69 4.03
N PRO A 74 -5.16 -2.25 5.25
CA PRO A 74 -5.29 -1.47 6.49
C PRO A 74 -4.25 -0.36 6.63
N ALA A 75 -3.05 -0.56 6.08
CA ALA A 75 -2.00 0.47 6.07
C ALA A 75 -2.15 1.43 4.87
N ALA A 76 -2.54 0.92 3.70
CA ALA A 76 -2.63 1.72 2.48
C ALA A 76 -3.88 2.61 2.42
N ALA A 77 -5.04 2.14 2.89
CA ALA A 77 -6.30 2.87 2.75
C ALA A 77 -6.30 4.25 3.45
N PRO A 78 -5.79 4.42 4.68
CA PRO A 78 -5.68 5.74 5.30
C PRO A 78 -4.77 6.70 4.51
N LEU A 79 -3.66 6.19 3.96
CA LEU A 79 -2.76 6.99 3.11
C LEU A 79 -3.44 7.42 1.81
N LEU A 80 -4.16 6.51 1.15
CA LEU A 80 -4.93 6.82 -0.05
C LEU A 80 -6.02 7.86 0.24
N LEU A 81 -6.75 7.71 1.35
CA LEU A 81 -7.76 8.67 1.76
C LEU A 81 -7.16 10.05 2.04
N ALA A 82 -5.99 10.11 2.70
CA ALA A 82 -5.28 11.36 2.96
C ALA A 82 -4.78 12.03 1.67
N LEU A 83 -4.27 11.25 0.71
CA LEU A 83 -3.80 11.74 -0.59
C LEU A 83 -4.95 12.22 -1.48
N LEU A 84 -6.07 11.49 -1.49
CA LEU A 84 -7.25 11.84 -2.28
C LEU A 84 -7.95 13.07 -1.70
N GLY A 85 -8.13 13.09 -0.37
CA GLY A 85 -8.61 14.23 0.39
C GLY A 85 -9.88 14.90 -0.20
N PRO A 86 -10.09 16.20 0.04
CA PRO A 86 -11.19 16.96 -0.56
C PRO A 86 -10.99 17.21 -2.08
N SER A 87 -9.82 16.89 -2.61
CA SER A 87 -9.45 17.02 -4.02
C SER A 87 -10.01 15.90 -4.91
N CYS A 88 -10.51 14.81 -4.33
CA CYS A 88 -11.11 13.74 -5.11
C CYS A 88 -12.42 14.22 -5.76
N PRO A 89 -12.58 14.13 -7.09
CA PRO A 89 -13.76 14.63 -7.79
C PRO A 89 -15.02 13.78 -7.58
N VAL A 90 -14.91 12.66 -6.87
CA VAL A 90 -15.95 11.64 -6.65
C VAL A 90 -15.91 11.17 -5.19
N PRO A 91 -17.03 10.68 -4.63
CA PRO A 91 -17.04 10.08 -3.30
C PRO A 91 -16.06 8.89 -3.21
N VAL A 92 -15.27 8.86 -2.14
CA VAL A 92 -14.40 7.72 -1.80
C VAL A 92 -15.03 6.96 -0.64
N VAL A 93 -15.36 5.69 -0.87
CA VAL A 93 -16.00 4.81 0.12
C VAL A 93 -15.03 3.71 0.52
N THR A 94 -14.81 3.52 1.82
CA THR A 94 -14.00 2.42 2.34
C THR A 94 -14.90 1.36 2.95
N THR A 95 -14.72 0.10 2.56
CA THR A 95 -15.58 -1.02 2.99
C THR A 95 -14.80 -2.34 3.00
N ARG A 96 -15.29 -3.36 3.69
CA ARG A 96 -14.68 -4.70 3.74
C ARG A 96 -15.18 -5.64 2.64
N SER A 97 -16.35 -5.36 2.08
CA SER A 97 -17.00 -6.11 1.01
C SER A 97 -17.64 -5.16 0.01
N VAL A 98 -17.89 -5.64 -1.21
CA VAL A 98 -18.53 -4.85 -2.26
C VAL A 98 -19.97 -4.51 -1.85
N PRO A 99 -20.34 -3.22 -1.72
CA PRO A 99 -21.71 -2.83 -1.39
C PRO A 99 -22.69 -3.20 -2.50
N MET A 100 -23.93 -3.54 -2.12
CA MET A 100 -24.98 -3.96 -3.07
C MET A 100 -25.40 -2.90 -4.10
N TRP A 101 -25.10 -1.62 -3.85
CA TRP A 101 -25.41 -0.54 -4.77
C TRP A 101 -24.34 -0.34 -5.85
N VAL A 102 -23.17 -1.00 -5.74
CA VAL A 102 -22.09 -0.91 -6.73
C VAL A 102 -22.60 -1.39 -8.09
N GLY A 103 -22.30 -0.63 -9.14
CA GLY A 103 -22.69 -0.94 -10.50
C GLY A 103 -21.65 -0.49 -11.52
N ALA A 104 -22.04 -0.52 -12.81
CA ALA A 104 -21.14 -0.29 -13.95
C ALA A 104 -20.47 1.11 -14.00
N LEU A 105 -20.93 2.05 -13.18
CA LEU A 105 -20.39 3.41 -13.11
C LEU A 105 -19.47 3.63 -11.89
N ASP A 106 -19.21 2.61 -11.08
CA ASP A 106 -18.32 2.72 -9.92
C ASP A 106 -16.96 2.05 -10.21
N VAL A 107 -15.90 2.60 -9.63
CA VAL A 107 -14.57 1.98 -9.65
C VAL A 107 -14.35 1.30 -8.31
N VAL A 108 -14.04 0.00 -8.32
CA VAL A 108 -13.72 -0.77 -7.12
C VAL A 108 -12.24 -1.12 -7.13
N LEU A 109 -11.49 -0.59 -6.15
CA LEU A 109 -10.10 -0.97 -5.92
C LEU A 109 -10.06 -2.05 -4.84
N ALA A 110 -9.46 -3.19 -5.18
CA ALA A 110 -9.27 -4.27 -4.25
C ALA A 110 -7.88 -4.88 -4.43
N ASN A 111 -7.17 -5.12 -3.33
CA ASN A 111 -5.94 -5.89 -3.34
C ASN A 111 -6.24 -7.34 -2.96
N THR A 112 -5.42 -8.26 -3.46
CA THR A 112 -5.31 -9.64 -2.97
C THR A 112 -3.94 -9.81 -2.31
N THR A 113 -3.84 -10.77 -1.40
CA THR A 113 -2.56 -11.23 -0.83
C THR A 113 -1.99 -12.43 -1.59
N ASP A 114 -2.75 -12.97 -2.55
CA ASP A 114 -2.34 -14.04 -3.45
C ASP A 114 -1.59 -13.44 -4.66
N PRO A 115 -0.45 -14.01 -5.12
CA PRO A 115 0.26 -13.54 -6.30
C PRO A 115 -0.55 -13.66 -7.60
#